data_AF-A0A1G7G0Y8-F1
#
_entry.id   AF-A0A1G7G0Y8-F1
#
_cell.length_a   1.000
_cell.length_b   1.000
_cell.length_c   1.000
_cell.angle_alpha   90.00
_cell.angle_beta   90.00
_cell.angle_gamma   90.00
#
_symmetry.space_group_name_H-M   'P 1'
#
loop_
_entity.id
_entity.type
_entity.pdbx_description
1 polymer ?
#
loop_
_entity_poly.entity_id
_entity_poly.type
_entity_poly.pdbx_seq_one_letter_code
_entity_poly.pdbx_strand_id
1 'polypeptide(L)'
;MPGSPTQDALREWQLDPHEDEDGFRHASTNYFRDHEAVFELKVQLWRNAETQPIEDALVEWPSQGKQHRTVAKIRSPAREAYSSARASYFR
;
A
#
# COMPACT_ATOMS: atom_id res chain seq x y z
N MET A 1 5.44 -0.19 -3.55
CA MET A 1 5.77 -1.63 -3.41
C MET A 1 6.12 -1.93 -1.96
N PRO A 2 5.77 -3.10 -1.40
CA PRO A 2 6.22 -3.50 -0.07
C PRO A 2 7.75 -3.55 -0.01
N GLY A 3 8.33 -3.22 1.14
CA GLY A 3 9.77 -2.98 1.27
C GLY A 3 10.43 -3.61 2.50
N SER A 4 9.75 -4.58 3.14
CA SER A 4 10.28 -5.35 4.27
C SER A 4 10.06 -6.87 4.07
N PRO A 5 10.95 -7.73 4.62
CA PRO A 5 10.79 -9.18 4.54
C PRO A 5 9.46 -9.68 5.11
N THR A 6 8.98 -9.07 6.20
CA THR A 6 7.71 -9.42 6.83
C THR A 6 6.51 -9.10 5.94
N GLN A 7 6.60 -8.04 5.11
CA GLN A 7 5.55 -7.77 4.13
C GLN A 7 5.63 -8.71 2.92
N ASP A 8 6.82 -9.16 2.54
CA ASP A 8 6.97 -10.14 1.45
C ASP A 8 6.35 -11.49 1.82
N ALA A 9 6.44 -11.92 3.09
CA ALA A 9 5.80 -13.13 3.58
C ALA A 9 4.26 -13.11 3.45
N LEU A 10 3.63 -11.92 3.42
CA LEU A 10 2.17 -11.80 3.24
C LEU A 10 1.69 -12.18 1.84
N ARG A 11 2.58 -12.32 0.85
CA ARG A 11 2.19 -12.73 -0.52
C ARG A 11 1.57 -14.12 -0.57
N GLU A 12 2.01 -15.00 0.32
CA GLU A 12 1.53 -16.38 0.42
C GLU A 12 0.46 -16.55 1.50
N TRP A 13 0.23 -15.52 2.32
CA TRP A 13 -0.76 -15.56 3.39
C TRP A 13 -2.17 -15.47 2.81
N GLN A 14 -3.10 -16.22 3.40
CA GLN A 14 -4.50 -16.26 2.99
C GLN A 14 -5.42 -15.95 4.18
N LEU A 15 -6.55 -15.33 3.87
CA LEU A 15 -7.65 -15.06 4.79
C LEU A 15 -8.87 -15.84 4.30
N ASP A 16 -9.56 -16.55 5.19
CA ASP A 16 -10.89 -17.07 4.90
C ASP A 16 -11.92 -15.94 5.10
N PRO A 17 -12.61 -15.47 4.04
CA PRO A 17 -13.58 -14.39 4.15
C PRO A 17 -14.89 -14.80 4.83
N HIS A 18 -15.12 -16.09 5.09
CA HIS A 18 -16.36 -16.56 5.72
C HIS A 18 -16.31 -16.60 7.24
N GLU A 19 -15.11 -16.56 7.84
CA GLU A 19 -14.94 -16.58 9.29
C GLU A 19 -15.23 -15.22 9.94
N ASP A 20 -15.06 -14.13 9.20
CA ASP A 20 -15.17 -12.76 9.68
C ASP A 20 -15.55 -11.80 8.55
N GLU A 21 -16.72 -11.18 8.64
CA GLU A 21 -17.19 -10.17 7.67
C GLU A 21 -16.24 -8.97 7.56
N ASP A 22 -15.47 -8.69 8.62
CA ASP A 22 -14.47 -7.64 8.70
C ASP A 22 -13.03 -8.15 8.62
N GLY A 23 -12.82 -9.39 8.17
CA GLY A 23 -11.54 -10.11 8.28
C GLY A 23 -10.34 -9.34 7.74
N PHE A 24 -10.45 -8.66 6.59
CA PHE A 24 -9.35 -7.85 6.04
C PHE A 24 -9.01 -6.64 6.92
N ARG A 25 -10.03 -6.02 7.53
CA ARG A 25 -9.87 -4.86 8.43
C ARG A 25 -9.18 -5.29 9.72
N HIS A 26 -9.60 -6.41 10.31
CA HIS A 26 -8.96 -6.96 11.49
C HIS A 26 -7.54 -7.46 11.20
N ALA A 27 -7.32 -8.18 10.10
CA ALA A 27 -6.00 -8.63 9.68
C ALA A 27 -5.03 -7.46 9.46
N SER A 28 -5.46 -6.41 8.77
CA SER A 28 -4.66 -5.21 8.57
C SER A 28 -4.33 -4.53 9.91
N THR A 29 -5.32 -4.34 10.78
CA THR A 29 -5.14 -3.72 12.10
C THR A 29 -4.15 -4.52 12.96
N ASN A 30 -4.30 -5.84 13.01
CA ASN A 30 -3.38 -6.73 13.73
C ASN A 30 -1.97 -6.65 13.15
N TYR A 31 -1.82 -6.66 11.82
CA TYR A 31 -0.51 -6.54 11.18
C TYR A 31 0.20 -5.24 11.58
N PHE A 32 -0.46 -4.08 11.43
CA PHE A 32 0.14 -2.78 11.74
C PHE A 32 0.33 -2.55 13.25
N ARG A 33 -0.39 -3.26 14.12
CA ARG A 33 -0.16 -3.23 15.56
C ARG A 33 1.21 -3.79 15.91
N ASP A 34 1.56 -4.91 15.30
CA ASP A 34 2.72 -5.72 15.72
C ASP A 34 3.94 -5.51 14.80
N HIS A 35 3.77 -4.90 13.62
CA HIS A 35 4.82 -4.77 12.61
C HIS A 35 4.96 -3.35 12.05
N GLU A 36 6.21 -2.94 11.78
CA GLU A 36 6.47 -1.82 10.89
C GLU A 36 6.10 -2.20 9.45
N ALA A 37 5.40 -1.30 8.77
CA ALA A 37 5.14 -1.42 7.34
C ALA A 37 5.98 -0.41 6.55
N VAL A 38 6.61 -0.90 5.49
CA VAL A 38 7.55 -0.15 4.70
C VAL A 38 7.12 -0.19 3.24
N PHE A 39 7.06 0.97 2.59
CA PHE A 39 6.66 1.06 1.19
C PHE A 39 7.65 1.90 0.38
N GLU A 40 8.05 1.39 -0.77
CA GLU A 40 8.69 2.19 -1.80
C GLU A 40 7.62 2.98 -2.58
N LEU A 41 7.73 4.31 -2.54
CA LEU A 41 6.96 5.21 -3.39
C LEU A 41 7.67 5.33 -4.73
N LYS A 42 6.98 5.01 -5.82
CA LYS A 42 7.53 5.06 -7.17
C LYS A 42 6.66 5.92 -8.08
N VAL A 43 7.30 6.58 -9.04
CA VAL A 43 6.63 7.42 -10.04
C VAL A 43 7.02 7.02 -11.45
N GLN A 44 6.09 7.16 -12.40
CA GLN A 44 6.42 7.19 -13.82
C GLN A 44 6.66 8.64 -14.24
N LEU A 45 7.68 8.85 -15.08
CA LEU A 45 7.91 10.15 -15.71
C LEU A 45 7.17 10.20 -17.04
N TRP A 46 6.46 11.30 -17.29
CA TRP A 46 5.80 11.55 -18.56
C TRP A 46 6.84 11.78 -19.67
N ARG A 47 6.71 11.05 -20.78
CA ARG A 47 7.71 11.03 -21.87
C ARG A 47 7.10 11.04 -23.27
N ASN A 48 5.87 10.59 -23.44
CA ASN A 48 5.22 10.50 -24.76
C ASN A 48 3.71 10.64 -24.59
N ALA A 49 3.13 11.74 -25.09
CA ALA A 49 1.72 12.05 -24.93
C ALA A 49 0.78 11.00 -25.58
N GLU A 50 1.17 10.40 -26.70
CA GLU A 50 0.34 9.42 -27.42
C GLU A 50 0.17 8.10 -26.64
N THR A 51 1.22 7.67 -25.93
CA THR A 51 1.24 6.43 -25.13
C THR A 51 1.01 6.67 -23.64
N GLN A 52 0.96 7.93 -23.23
CA GLN A 52 0.83 8.36 -21.84
C GLN A 52 -0.10 9.59 -21.76
N PRO A 53 -1.38 9.45 -22.16
CA PRO A 53 -2.36 10.52 -22.00
C PRO A 53 -2.53 10.82 -20.52
N ILE A 54 -2.51 12.09 -20.14
CA ILE A 54 -2.69 12.54 -18.74
C ILE A 54 -4.17 12.84 -18.44
N GLU A 55 -4.93 13.12 -19.48
CA GLU A 55 -6.34 13.46 -19.50
C GLU A 55 -7.25 12.23 -19.46
N ASP A 56 -6.73 11.06 -19.81
CA ASP A 56 -7.45 9.80 -19.80
C ASP A 56 -6.83 8.84 -18.78
N ALA A 57 -7.46 8.76 -17.61
CA ALA A 57 -7.03 7.88 -16.51
C ALA A 57 -7.39 6.39 -16.73
N LEU A 58 -8.13 6.05 -17.80
CA LEU A 58 -8.45 4.67 -18.15
C LEU A 58 -7.32 3.98 -18.93
N VAL A 59 -6.38 4.76 -19.49
CA VAL A 59 -5.25 4.24 -20.25
C VAL A 59 -4.08 3.93 -19.32
N GLU A 60 -3.76 2.64 -19.18
CA GLU A 60 -2.55 2.24 -18.47
C GLU A 60 -1.30 2.62 -19.27
N TRP A 61 -0.39 3.36 -18.63
CA TRP A 61 0.87 3.73 -19.25
C TRP A 61 1.80 2.52 -19.36
N PRO A 62 2.41 2.26 -20.54
CA PRO A 62 3.25 1.09 -20.75
C PRO A 62 4.42 1.00 -19.75
N SER A 63 4.53 -0.14 -19.06
CA SER A 63 5.56 -0.40 -18.04
C SER A 63 6.84 -1.06 -18.60
N GLN A 64 6.74 -1.75 -19.74
CA GLN A 64 7.88 -2.41 -20.41
C GLN A 64 8.77 -1.36 -21.08
N GLY A 65 9.94 -1.09 -20.49
CA GLY A 65 10.94 -0.13 -21.00
C GLY A 65 10.99 1.23 -20.28
N LYS A 66 10.02 1.53 -19.40
CA LYS A 66 9.96 2.78 -18.63
C LYS A 66 9.89 2.46 -17.13
N GLN A 67 11.07 2.33 -16.52
CA GLN A 67 11.17 1.95 -15.10
C GLN A 67 10.54 3.02 -14.20
N HIS A 68 9.50 2.61 -13.46
CA HIS A 68 9.04 3.33 -12.27
C HIS A 68 10.25 3.67 -11.39
N ARG A 69 10.44 4.95 -11.07
CA ARG A 69 11.57 5.40 -10.27
C ARG A 69 11.16 5.52 -8.81
N THR A 70 11.91 4.87 -7.92
CA THR A 70 11.74 5.08 -6.49
C THR A 70 12.12 6.50 -6.13
N VAL A 71 11.21 7.23 -5.49
CA VAL A 71 11.42 8.61 -5.06
C VAL A 71 11.42 8.77 -3.55
N ALA A 72 10.81 7.82 -2.82
CA ALA A 72 10.81 7.84 -1.36
C ALA A 72 10.57 6.45 -0.78
N LYS A 73 10.86 6.34 0.52
CA LYS A 73 10.52 5.18 1.36
C LYS A 73 9.60 5.65 2.48
N ILE A 74 8.35 5.20 2.45
CA ILE A 74 7.34 5.47 3.47
C ILE A 74 7.49 4.40 4.55
N ARG A 75 7.59 4.82 5.81
CA ARG A 75 7.63 3.92 6.96
C ARG A 75 6.45 4.25 7.87
N SER A 76 5.64 3.24 8.17
CA SER A 76 4.62 3.30 9.20
C SER A 76 5.08 2.41 10.35
N PRO A 77 5.50 2.98 11.49
CA PRO A 77 5.91 2.19 12.63
C PRO A 77 4.74 1.36 13.17
N ALA A 78 5.07 0.28 13.86
CA ALA A 78 4.11 -0.52 14.59
C ALA A 78 3.31 0.37 15.55
N ARG A 79 1.99 0.34 15.45
CA ARG A 79 1.10 1.20 16.24
C ARG A 79 -0.31 0.62 16.31
N GLU A 80 -0.98 0.87 17.42
CA GLU A 80 -2.41 0.61 17.53
C GLU A 80 -3.18 1.58 16.61
N ALA A 81 -3.86 1.02 15.60
CA ALA A 81 -4.61 1.82 14.62
C ALA A 81 -5.77 2.60 15.27
N TYR A 82 -6.41 1.99 16.29
CA TYR A 82 -7.51 2.54 17.09
C TYR A 82 -7.13 2.61 18.57
N SER A 83 -6.19 3.48 18.94
CA SER A 83 -6.05 3.89 20.34
C SER A 83 -7.14 4.91 20.69
N SER A 84 -7.64 4.89 21.93
CA SER A 84 -8.63 5.85 22.42
C SER A 84 -8.21 7.32 22.21
N ALA A 85 -6.90 7.60 22.21
CA ALA A 85 -6.34 8.91 21.89
C ALA A 85 -6.67 9.41 20.47
N ARG A 86 -6.81 8.52 19.48
CA ARG A 86 -7.06 8.87 18.06
C ARG A 86 -8.53 9.13 17.72
N ALA A 87 -9.47 8.53 18.46
CA ALA A 87 -10.91 8.73 18.24
C ALA A 87 -11.39 10.16 18.58
N SER A 88 -10.59 10.92 19.32
CA SER A 88 -10.94 12.27 19.78
C SER A 88 -10.84 13.37 18.70
N TYR A 89 -10.22 13.09 17.55
CA TYR A 89 -10.00 14.08 16.48
C TYR A 89 -11.14 14.17 15.44
N PHE A 90 -12.14 13.28 15.50
CA PHE A 90 -13.27 13.23 14.56
C PHE A 90 -14.59 13.71 15.18
N ARG A 91 -14.55 14.60 16.17
CA ARG A 91 -15.76 15.20 16.76
C ARG A 91 -16.20 16.44 16.00
#